data_AF-A0A7F8RCB7-F1
#
_entry.id   AF-A0A7F8RCB7-F1
#
_cell.length_a   1.000
_cell.length_b   1.000
_cell.length_c   1.000
_cell.angle_alpha   90.00
_cell.angle_beta   90.00
_cell.angle_gamma   90.00
#
_symmetry.space_group_name_H-M   'P 1'
#
loop_
_entity.id
_entity.type
_entity.pdbx_description
1 polymer ?
#
loop_
_entity_poly.entity_id
_entity_poly.type
_entity_poly.pdbx_seq_one_letter_code
_entity_poly.pdbx_strand_id
1 'polypeptide(L)'
;MSISLAALELLSGLAKVKVVVDSGDRKRAISSVCSYIVYQCSRPAPLHSRDLHSMIVAAFQCLCVWLTEHPDMLDEKDCLKEVLEIVELGISGSKSKNSEQEVKYKGDKEPNPASMRVKDAAEATLTCIMQLLGAFPSPSGPASPCSLVNETTLIKYSRLPTINKHSFRYFVLDNSVILAMLEQPLGNEQNDFFPSVTVLVRGMSGRLAWAQQLCLLPRGAKANQKVK
;
A
#
# COMPACT_ATOMS: atom_id res chain seq x y z
N MET A 1 -20.78 18.24 -14.61
CA MET A 1 -19.52 17.51 -14.32
C MET A 1 -18.37 18.46 -14.62
N SER A 2 -17.53 18.81 -13.64
CA SER A 2 -16.42 19.74 -13.91
C SER A 2 -15.38 19.07 -14.79
N ILE A 3 -14.84 19.79 -15.77
CA ILE A 3 -13.85 19.28 -16.73
C ILE A 3 -12.66 18.63 -16.02
N SER A 4 -12.25 19.18 -14.86
CA SER A 4 -11.16 18.64 -14.07
C SER A 4 -11.43 17.25 -13.49
N LEU A 5 -12.66 16.94 -13.07
CA LEU A 5 -12.98 15.59 -12.56
C LEU A 5 -12.90 14.56 -13.68
N ALA A 6 -13.45 14.86 -14.85
CA ALA A 6 -13.36 13.98 -16.01
C ALA A 6 -11.90 13.77 -16.45
N ALA A 7 -11.06 14.82 -16.40
CA ALA A 7 -9.63 14.71 -16.69
C ALA A 7 -8.89 13.80 -15.69
N LEU A 8 -9.19 13.91 -14.39
CA LEU A 8 -8.59 13.07 -13.35
C LEU A 8 -9.04 11.61 -13.46
N GLU A 9 -10.31 11.36 -13.81
CA GLU A 9 -10.82 10.01 -14.07
C GLU A 9 -10.16 9.40 -15.29
N LEU A 10 -10.01 10.16 -16.38
CA LEU A 10 -9.29 9.73 -17.58
C LEU A 10 -7.81 9.40 -17.26
N LEU A 11 -7.11 10.28 -16.54
CA LEU A 11 -5.73 10.04 -16.11
C LEU A 11 -5.61 8.78 -15.23
N SER A 12 -6.57 8.56 -14.33
CA SER A 12 -6.63 7.33 -13.51
C SER A 12 -6.87 6.09 -14.36
N GLY A 13 -7.68 6.20 -15.41
CA GLY A 13 -7.90 5.15 -16.38
C GLY A 13 -6.62 4.82 -17.15
N LEU A 14 -5.89 5.84 -17.61
CA LEU A 14 -4.63 5.69 -18.35
C LEU A 14 -3.55 4.97 -17.55
N ALA A 15 -3.44 5.24 -16.25
CA ALA A 15 -2.49 4.54 -15.37
C ALA A 15 -2.70 3.01 -15.37
N LYS A 16 -3.96 2.55 -15.52
CA LYS A 16 -4.32 1.13 -15.51
C LYS A 16 -4.12 0.45 -16.86
N VAL A 17 -4.00 1.22 -17.95
CA VAL A 17 -3.79 0.63 -19.28
C VAL A 17 -2.31 0.25 -19.40
N LYS A 18 -2.04 -1.01 -19.73
CA LYS A 18 -0.68 -1.54 -19.93
C LYS A 18 -0.07 -1.08 -21.26
N VAL A 19 -0.11 0.23 -21.54
CA VAL A 19 0.63 0.84 -22.64
C VAL A 19 2.06 1.06 -22.18
N VAL A 20 3.01 0.85 -23.09
CA VAL A 20 4.42 1.22 -22.85
C VAL A 20 4.49 2.75 -22.85
N VAL A 21 4.46 3.33 -21.65
CA VAL A 21 4.69 4.75 -21.41
C VAL A 21 6.12 4.91 -20.92
N ASP A 22 6.82 5.96 -21.34
CA ASP A 22 8.17 6.23 -20.84
C ASP A 22 8.14 6.63 -19.35
N SER A 23 9.22 6.35 -18.62
CA SER A 23 9.35 6.75 -17.21
C SER A 23 9.18 8.26 -17.04
N GLY A 24 9.71 9.05 -17.99
CA GLY A 24 9.58 10.50 -17.97
C GLY A 24 8.15 11.01 -18.16
N ASP A 25 7.30 10.29 -18.88
CA ASP A 25 5.89 10.63 -19.05
C ASP A 25 5.07 10.25 -17.80
N ARG A 26 5.37 9.10 -17.17
CA ARG A 26 4.76 8.70 -15.88
C ARG A 26 5.06 9.72 -14.78
N LYS A 27 6.32 10.13 -14.67
CA LYS A 27 6.75 11.18 -13.75
C LYS A 27 6.02 12.49 -14.01
N ARG A 28 5.93 12.92 -15.28
CA ARG A 28 5.19 14.13 -15.65
C ARG A 28 3.71 14.05 -15.28
N ALA A 29 3.06 12.90 -15.43
CA ALA A 29 1.67 12.71 -15.00
C ALA A 29 1.53 12.88 -13.49
N ILE A 30 2.38 12.22 -12.69
CA ILE A 30 2.43 12.34 -11.22
C ILE A 30 2.67 13.80 -10.81
N SER A 31 3.74 14.44 -11.31
CA SER A 31 4.07 15.84 -11.00
C SER A 31 2.96 16.81 -11.42
N SER A 32 2.22 16.53 -12.50
CA SER A 32 1.08 17.34 -12.92
C SER A 32 -0.09 17.25 -11.94
N VAL A 33 -0.39 16.05 -11.44
CA VAL A 33 -1.41 15.84 -10.39
C VAL A 33 -0.97 16.51 -9.08
N CYS A 34 0.29 16.35 -8.70
CA CYS A 34 0.89 17.03 -7.55
C CYS A 34 0.76 18.56 -7.65
N SER A 35 1.16 19.14 -8.78
CA SER A 35 1.05 20.58 -9.06
C SER A 35 -0.40 21.06 -9.03
N TYR A 36 -1.32 20.26 -9.57
CA TYR A 36 -2.75 20.55 -9.53
C TYR A 36 -3.28 20.58 -8.08
N ILE A 37 -2.89 19.65 -7.22
CA ILE A 37 -3.27 19.65 -5.80
C ILE A 37 -2.77 20.93 -5.12
N VAL A 38 -1.50 21.33 -5.35
CA VAL A 38 -0.96 22.59 -4.81
C VAL A 38 -1.81 23.77 -5.24
N TYR A 39 -2.10 23.87 -6.53
CA TYR A 39 -2.89 24.97 -7.10
C TYR A 39 -4.30 25.04 -6.50
N GLN A 40 -4.94 23.90 -6.29
CA GLN A 40 -6.27 23.86 -5.69
C GLN A 40 -6.26 24.22 -4.20
N CYS A 41 -5.26 23.75 -3.45
CA CYS A 41 -5.09 24.11 -2.04
C CYS A 41 -4.70 25.58 -1.83
N SER A 42 -4.01 26.21 -2.79
CA SER A 42 -3.59 27.61 -2.70
C SER A 42 -4.68 28.63 -3.05
N ARG A 43 -5.89 28.17 -3.43
CA ARG A 43 -6.99 29.11 -3.73
C ARG A 43 -7.38 29.92 -2.49
N PRO A 44 -7.73 31.20 -2.63
CA PRO A 44 -8.16 32.03 -1.50
C PRO A 44 -9.48 31.52 -0.90
N ALA A 45 -9.66 31.73 0.42
CA ALA A 45 -10.81 31.22 1.19
C ALA A 45 -12.21 31.47 0.58
N PRO A 46 -12.51 32.60 -0.09
CA PRO A 46 -13.80 32.81 -0.75
C PRO A 46 -14.10 31.82 -1.88
N LEU A 47 -13.09 31.13 -2.40
CA LEU A 47 -13.22 30.13 -3.47
C LEU A 47 -13.24 28.68 -2.95
N HIS A 48 -13.16 28.48 -1.62
CA HIS A 48 -13.23 27.15 -1.00
C HIS A 48 -14.67 26.65 -0.95
N SER A 49 -15.10 26.09 -2.08
CA SER A 49 -16.39 25.42 -2.22
C SER A 49 -16.27 23.93 -1.90
N ARG A 50 -17.40 23.29 -1.57
CA ARG A 50 -17.49 21.83 -1.45
C ARG A 50 -16.99 21.10 -2.70
N ASP A 51 -17.20 21.70 -3.86
CA ASP A 51 -16.79 21.15 -5.15
C ASP A 51 -15.27 21.25 -5.35
N LEU A 52 -14.63 22.31 -4.85
CA LEU A 52 -13.16 22.40 -4.79
C LEU A 52 -12.58 21.25 -3.97
N HIS A 53 -13.09 21.01 -2.77
CA HIS A 53 -12.59 19.92 -1.91
C HIS A 53 -12.79 18.56 -2.58
N SER A 54 -13.91 18.37 -3.28
CA SER A 54 -14.17 17.13 -4.02
C SER A 54 -13.19 16.94 -5.19
N MET A 55 -12.78 18.02 -5.87
CA MET A 55 -11.72 17.97 -6.88
C MET A 55 -10.34 17.64 -6.29
N ILE A 56 -10.01 18.17 -5.11
CA ILE A 56 -8.74 17.86 -4.42
C ILE A 56 -8.72 16.38 -4.01
N VAL A 57 -9.81 15.87 -3.43
CA VAL A 57 -9.94 14.45 -3.04
C VAL A 57 -9.78 13.55 -4.27
N ALA A 58 -10.44 13.87 -5.39
CA ALA A 58 -10.30 13.11 -6.62
C ALA A 58 -8.86 13.12 -7.17
N ALA A 59 -8.12 14.22 -6.98
CA ALA A 59 -6.72 14.30 -7.37
C ALA A 59 -5.82 13.41 -6.51
N PHE A 60 -6.03 13.36 -5.19
CA PHE A 60 -5.33 12.40 -4.32
C PHE A 60 -5.67 10.94 -4.68
N GLN A 61 -6.93 10.65 -4.99
CA GLN A 61 -7.33 9.31 -5.45
C GLN A 61 -6.65 8.93 -6.77
N CYS A 62 -6.58 9.86 -7.73
CA CYS A 62 -5.84 9.69 -8.98
C CYS A 62 -4.36 9.41 -8.70
N LEU A 63 -3.75 10.17 -7.80
CA LEU A 63 -2.35 9.97 -7.38
C LEU A 63 -2.12 8.56 -6.82
N CYS A 64 -2.99 8.06 -5.92
CA CYS A 64 -2.90 6.69 -5.41
C CYS A 64 -2.93 5.64 -6.52
N VAL A 65 -3.80 5.81 -7.53
CA VAL A 65 -3.88 4.88 -8.67
C VAL A 65 -2.57 4.86 -9.43
N TRP A 66 -2.00 6.04 -9.74
CA TRP A 66 -0.72 6.13 -10.44
C TRP A 66 0.43 5.46 -9.67
N LEU A 67 0.52 5.69 -8.36
CA LEU A 67 1.55 5.08 -7.52
C LEU A 67 1.39 3.56 -7.45
N THR A 68 0.15 3.07 -7.38
CA THR A 68 -0.13 1.63 -7.27
C THR A 68 0.18 0.88 -8.57
N GLU A 69 -0.14 1.47 -9.74
CA GLU A 69 0.13 0.85 -11.04
C GLU A 69 1.61 1.01 -11.47
N HIS A 70 2.30 2.04 -10.95
CA HIS A 70 3.69 2.36 -11.29
C HIS A 70 4.56 2.57 -10.03
N PRO A 71 4.76 1.51 -9.22
CA PRO A 71 5.49 1.61 -7.95
C PRO A 71 6.98 1.97 -8.14
N ASP A 72 7.56 1.71 -9.32
CA ASP A 72 8.92 2.12 -9.71
C ASP A 72 9.15 3.62 -9.56
N MET A 73 8.09 4.42 -9.66
CA MET A 73 8.17 5.88 -9.51
C MET A 73 8.55 6.30 -8.08
N LEU A 74 8.32 5.44 -7.07
CA LEU A 74 8.68 5.73 -5.68
C LEU A 74 10.16 5.44 -5.38
N ASP A 75 10.88 4.70 -6.25
CA ASP A 75 12.33 4.51 -6.15
C ASP A 75 13.09 5.78 -6.57
N GLU A 76 12.49 6.60 -7.43
CA GLU A 76 13.01 7.91 -7.78
C GLU A 76 12.90 8.89 -6.61
N LYS A 77 14.03 9.23 -5.99
CA LYS A 77 14.11 10.12 -4.82
C LYS A 77 13.35 11.44 -5.00
N ASP A 78 13.44 12.04 -6.18
CA ASP A 78 12.78 13.33 -6.45
C ASP A 78 11.26 13.19 -6.52
N CYS A 79 10.77 12.12 -7.15
CA CYS A 79 9.33 11.81 -7.23
C CYS A 79 8.76 11.51 -5.84
N LEU A 80 9.42 10.62 -5.08
CA LEU A 80 9.01 10.30 -3.71
C LEU A 80 8.94 11.55 -2.83
N LYS A 81 9.95 12.42 -2.93
CA LYS A 81 9.98 13.68 -2.18
C LYS A 81 8.83 14.60 -2.57
N GLU A 82 8.58 14.79 -3.86
CA GLU A 82 7.48 15.62 -4.35
C GLU A 82 6.14 15.11 -3.81
N VAL A 83 5.88 13.82 -3.93
CA VAL A 83 4.64 13.19 -3.45
C VAL A 83 4.49 13.36 -1.93
N LEU A 84 5.56 13.16 -1.15
CA LEU A 84 5.53 13.35 0.30
C LEU A 84 5.28 14.82 0.70
N GLU A 85 5.79 15.79 -0.06
CA GLU A 85 5.47 17.21 0.15
C GLU A 85 4.00 17.53 -0.14
N ILE A 86 3.37 16.85 -1.10
CA ILE A 86 1.93 16.98 -1.37
C ILE A 86 1.07 16.33 -0.29
N VAL A 87 1.48 15.15 0.20
CA VAL A 87 0.83 14.50 1.34
C VAL A 87 0.92 15.38 2.59
N GLU A 88 2.10 15.95 2.86
CA GLU A 88 2.27 16.92 3.95
C GLU A 88 1.32 18.12 3.80
N LEU A 89 1.23 18.71 2.60
CA LEU A 89 0.29 19.80 2.32
C LEU A 89 -1.16 19.38 2.58
N GLY A 90 -1.55 18.16 2.21
CA GLY A 90 -2.91 17.65 2.42
C GLY A 90 -3.26 17.41 3.90
N ILE A 91 -2.30 16.97 4.71
CA ILE A 91 -2.49 16.68 6.14
C ILE A 91 -2.37 17.96 7.00
N SER A 92 -1.32 18.74 6.76
CA SER A 92 -0.95 19.89 7.60
C SER A 92 -1.43 21.23 7.06
N GLY A 93 -1.86 21.30 5.79
CA GLY A 93 -2.21 22.55 5.12
C GLY A 93 -1.03 23.42 4.70
N SER A 94 0.20 22.99 4.97
CA SER A 94 1.42 23.73 4.66
C SER A 94 2.55 22.80 4.23
N LYS A 95 3.43 23.27 3.33
CA LYS A 95 4.67 22.57 2.96
C LYS A 95 5.83 23.04 3.83
N SER A 96 6.77 22.16 4.15
CA SER A 96 7.99 22.50 4.92
C SER A 96 8.89 23.58 4.28
N LYS A 97 8.80 23.79 2.97
CA LYS A 97 9.72 24.67 2.23
C LYS A 97 9.14 26.02 1.81
N ASN A 98 7.88 26.30 2.11
CA ASN A 98 7.14 27.36 1.41
C ASN A 98 6.75 28.57 2.26
N SER A 99 7.49 28.89 3.31
CA SER A 99 7.27 30.15 4.01
C SER A 99 8.59 30.70 4.54
N GLU A 100 8.67 32.03 4.58
CA GLU A 100 9.67 32.85 5.27
C GLU A 100 9.68 32.62 6.81
N GLN A 101 9.19 31.45 7.25
CA GLN A 101 9.03 31.05 8.64
C GLN A 101 10.03 29.94 8.97
N GLU A 102 10.41 29.87 10.24
CA GLU A 102 11.30 28.83 10.75
C GLU A 102 10.81 27.42 10.39
N VAL A 103 11.75 26.57 9.97
CA VAL A 103 11.49 25.17 9.66
C VAL A 103 11.05 24.46 10.94
N LYS A 104 9.73 24.27 11.11
CA LYS A 104 9.16 23.48 12.21
C LYS A 104 9.24 21.99 11.89
N TYR A 105 9.60 21.18 12.90
CA TYR A 105 9.57 19.73 12.79
C TYR A 105 8.15 19.22 12.56
N LYS A 106 8.00 18.08 11.86
CA LYS A 106 6.69 17.51 11.50
C LYS A 106 5.77 17.26 12.70
N GLY A 107 6.33 16.93 13.86
CA GLY A 107 5.57 16.70 15.11
C GLY A 107 5.01 17.96 15.75
N ASP A 108 5.58 19.13 15.43
CA ASP A 108 5.22 20.42 16.03
C ASP A 108 4.29 21.25 15.12
N LYS A 109 3.91 20.70 13.96
CA LYS A 109 2.98 21.37 13.04
C LYS A 109 1.54 21.09 13.46
N GLU A 110 0.84 22.15 13.87
CA GLU A 110 -0.60 22.08 14.05
C GLU A 110 -1.28 21.75 12.70
N PRO A 111 -2.13 20.71 12.63
CA PRO A 111 -2.77 20.32 11.39
C PRO A 111 -3.85 21.35 11.03
N ASN A 112 -3.64 22.06 9.91
CA ASN A 112 -4.65 22.97 9.35
C ASN A 112 -5.02 22.58 7.90
N PRO A 113 -5.54 21.36 7.68
CA PRO A 113 -5.87 20.90 6.33
C PRO A 113 -6.99 21.74 5.71
N ALA A 114 -7.02 21.84 4.38
CA ALA A 114 -8.09 22.54 3.66
C ALA A 114 -9.50 21.99 4.00
N SER A 115 -9.60 20.69 4.27
CA SER A 115 -10.77 20.07 4.91
C SER A 115 -10.43 18.69 5.46
N MET A 116 -11.28 18.16 6.35
CA MET A 116 -11.15 16.79 6.85
C MET A 116 -11.12 15.74 5.71
N ARG A 117 -11.96 15.90 4.68
CA ARG A 117 -11.96 14.97 3.53
C ARG A 117 -10.64 14.97 2.77
N VAL A 118 -9.99 16.13 2.67
CA VAL A 118 -8.68 16.26 2.02
C VAL A 118 -7.60 15.63 2.88
N LYS A 119 -7.66 15.82 4.20
CA LYS A 119 -6.78 15.15 5.16
C LYS A 119 -6.90 13.63 5.03
N ASP A 120 -8.11 13.08 5.08
CA ASP A 120 -8.35 11.63 5.00
C ASP A 120 -7.80 11.06 3.68
N ALA A 121 -7.97 11.78 2.56
CA ALA A 121 -7.42 11.37 1.27
C ALA A 121 -5.88 11.43 1.23
N ALA A 122 -5.28 12.43 1.88
CA ALA A 122 -3.82 12.55 2.00
C ALA A 122 -3.23 11.45 2.91
N GLU A 123 -3.90 11.10 4.02
CA GLU A 123 -3.52 9.99 4.90
C GLU A 123 -3.65 8.64 4.19
N ALA A 124 -4.69 8.45 3.38
CA ALA A 124 -4.82 7.27 2.53
C ALA A 124 -3.68 7.19 1.50
N THR A 125 -3.26 8.33 0.94
CA THR A 125 -2.10 8.40 0.02
C THR A 125 -0.79 8.08 0.74
N LEU A 126 -0.59 8.61 1.96
CA LEU A 126 0.57 8.25 2.78
C LEU A 126 0.62 6.75 3.06
N THR A 127 -0.53 6.17 3.39
CA THR A 127 -0.68 4.73 3.62
C THR A 127 -0.34 3.94 2.35
N CYS A 128 -0.83 4.37 1.19
CA CYS A 128 -0.48 3.79 -0.11
C CYS A 128 1.05 3.83 -0.36
N ILE A 129 1.71 4.96 -0.10
CA ILE A 129 3.17 5.09 -0.23
C ILE A 129 3.90 4.12 0.70
N MET A 130 3.51 4.05 1.98
CA MET A 130 4.14 3.16 2.97
C MET A 130 3.93 1.68 2.64
N GLN A 131 2.85 1.36 1.93
CA GLN A 131 2.56 0.02 1.46
C GLN A 131 3.38 -0.35 0.22
N LEU A 132 3.61 0.60 -0.69
CA LEU A 132 4.35 0.37 -1.93
C LEU A 132 5.86 0.44 -1.73
N LEU A 133 6.34 1.34 -0.87
CA LEU A 133 7.75 1.44 -0.49
C LEU A 133 8.18 0.16 0.26
N GLY A 134 9.03 -0.64 -0.39
CA GLY A 134 9.48 -1.93 0.15
C GLY A 134 8.58 -3.11 -0.22
N ALA A 135 7.46 -2.87 -0.90
CA ALA A 135 6.71 -3.89 -1.62
C ALA A 135 7.35 -4.14 -3.00
N PHE A 136 8.41 -4.95 -2.98
CA PHE A 136 8.86 -5.80 -4.10
C PHE A 136 9.91 -5.25 -5.11
N PRO A 137 10.92 -6.03 -5.56
CA PRO A 137 11.53 -7.23 -4.96
C PRO A 137 12.83 -6.91 -4.21
N SER A 138 12.77 -6.97 -2.88
CA SER A 138 13.85 -7.58 -2.10
C SER A 138 13.46 -9.04 -1.87
N PRO A 139 14.39 -10.01 -1.90
CA PRO A 139 14.09 -11.40 -1.59
C PRO A 139 13.36 -11.46 -0.25
N SER A 140 12.38 -12.35 -0.14
CA SER A 140 11.70 -12.65 1.13
C SER A 140 12.71 -12.62 2.29
N GLY A 141 12.56 -11.64 3.16
CA GLY A 141 13.50 -11.34 4.22
C GLY A 141 12.80 -10.66 5.37
N PRO A 142 13.38 -10.66 6.59
CA PRO A 142 12.73 -10.15 7.80
C PRO A 142 12.33 -8.66 7.73
N ALA A 143 12.84 -7.92 6.75
CA ALA A 143 12.58 -6.50 6.54
C ALA A 143 11.54 -6.19 5.44
N SER A 144 11.06 -7.19 4.68
CA SER A 144 10.06 -6.93 3.64
C SER A 144 8.65 -7.13 4.20
N PRO A 145 7.79 -6.10 4.13
CA PRO A 145 6.41 -6.22 4.58
C PRO A 145 5.55 -7.04 3.62
N CYS A 146 6.01 -7.40 2.41
CA CYS A 146 5.18 -8.05 1.38
C CYS A 146 5.80 -9.32 0.83
N SER A 147 4.96 -10.30 0.49
CA SER A 147 5.34 -11.63 0.02
C SER A 147 4.81 -11.91 -1.39
N LEU A 148 5.62 -12.60 -2.20
CA LEU A 148 5.15 -13.18 -3.46
C LEU A 148 4.38 -14.47 -3.31
N VAL A 149 4.41 -15.05 -2.11
CA VAL A 149 3.80 -16.34 -1.85
C VAL A 149 2.31 -16.24 -2.20
N ASN A 150 1.87 -17.15 -3.05
CA ASN A 150 0.50 -17.29 -3.49
C ASN A 150 0.05 -18.74 -3.28
N GLU A 151 -1.25 -19.02 -3.48
CA GLU A 151 -1.82 -20.36 -3.28
C GLU A 151 -1.14 -21.38 -4.18
N THR A 152 -0.84 -21.02 -5.43
CA THR A 152 -0.23 -21.95 -6.39
C THR A 152 1.17 -22.35 -5.95
N THR A 153 1.94 -21.40 -5.43
CA THR A 153 3.25 -21.63 -4.83
C THR A 153 3.12 -22.52 -3.61
N LEU A 154 2.20 -22.21 -2.68
CA LEU A 154 1.99 -23.04 -1.48
C LEU A 154 1.56 -24.47 -1.82
N ILE A 155 0.63 -24.65 -2.76
CA ILE A 155 0.18 -25.97 -3.23
C ILE A 155 1.36 -26.75 -3.82
N LYS A 156 2.16 -26.10 -4.67
CA LYS A 156 3.33 -26.72 -5.32
C LYS A 156 4.37 -27.20 -4.31
N TYR A 157 4.63 -26.42 -3.27
CA TYR A 157 5.61 -26.76 -2.24
C TYR A 157 5.04 -27.61 -1.11
N SER A 158 3.72 -27.66 -0.98
CA SER A 158 3.07 -28.56 -0.04
C SER A 158 3.24 -30.00 -0.54
N ARG A 159 3.98 -30.81 0.20
CA ARG A 159 4.25 -32.22 -0.14
C ARG A 159 3.06 -33.14 0.15
N LEU A 160 1.87 -32.59 0.36
CA LEU A 160 0.69 -33.35 0.75
C LEU A 160 -0.10 -33.78 -0.49
N PRO A 161 -0.46 -35.07 -0.60
CA PRO A 161 -1.14 -35.62 -1.77
C PRO A 161 -2.59 -35.12 -1.96
N THR A 162 -3.15 -34.40 -0.98
CA THR A 162 -4.57 -33.98 -0.95
C THR A 162 -4.77 -32.48 -1.11
N ILE A 163 -3.71 -31.69 -1.30
CA ILE A 163 -3.82 -30.24 -1.45
C ILE A 163 -4.24 -29.87 -2.88
N ASN A 164 -5.43 -29.27 -2.99
CA ASN A 164 -5.99 -28.75 -4.23
C ASN A 164 -6.31 -27.25 -4.08
N LYS A 165 -6.69 -26.58 -5.18
CA LYS A 165 -7.10 -25.16 -5.14
C LYS A 165 -8.27 -24.88 -4.19
N HIS A 166 -9.09 -25.89 -3.90
CA HIS A 166 -10.21 -25.83 -2.96
C HIS A 166 -9.82 -26.05 -1.49
N SER A 167 -8.54 -26.34 -1.19
CA SER A 167 -8.06 -26.50 0.19
C SER A 167 -7.98 -25.18 0.94
N PHE A 168 -7.96 -24.04 0.22
CA PHE A 168 -8.00 -22.71 0.83
C PHE A 168 -9.44 -22.31 1.15
N ARG A 169 -9.67 -21.87 2.39
CA ARG A 169 -10.88 -21.15 2.78
C ARG A 169 -10.66 -19.66 2.62
N TYR A 170 -11.58 -18.98 1.94
CA TYR A 170 -11.48 -17.54 1.69
C TYR A 170 -12.44 -16.77 2.57
N PHE A 171 -11.96 -15.66 3.13
CA PHE A 171 -12.76 -14.72 3.90
C PHE A 171 -12.54 -13.30 3.37
N VAL A 172 -13.58 -12.49 3.39
CA VAL A 172 -13.49 -11.07 3.04
C VAL A 172 -13.68 -10.26 4.31
N LEU A 173 -12.70 -9.42 4.64
CA LEU A 173 -12.76 -8.47 5.76
C LEU A 173 -12.95 -7.06 5.20
N ASP A 174 -13.87 -6.31 5.80
CA ASP A 174 -14.15 -4.90 5.52
C ASP A 174 -14.25 -4.57 4.02
N ASN A 175 -14.78 -5.51 3.22
CA ASN A 175 -14.90 -5.46 1.75
C ASN A 175 -13.63 -5.07 0.98
N SER A 176 -12.46 -5.12 1.61
CA SER A 176 -11.21 -4.59 1.07
C SER A 176 -10.02 -5.53 1.25
N VAL A 177 -10.15 -6.51 2.14
CA VAL A 177 -9.10 -7.49 2.43
C VAL A 177 -9.63 -8.90 2.19
N ILE A 178 -8.88 -9.70 1.45
CA ILE A 178 -9.16 -11.12 1.23
C ILE A 178 -8.14 -11.93 2.04
N LEU A 179 -8.63 -12.76 2.95
CA LEU A 179 -7.85 -13.79 3.63
C LEU A 179 -8.03 -15.12 2.92
N ALA A 180 -6.94 -15.82 2.64
CA ALA A 180 -6.96 -17.22 2.22
C ALA A 180 -6.25 -18.06 3.29
N MET A 181 -6.97 -18.98 3.92
CA MET A 181 -6.48 -19.81 5.01
C MET A 181 -6.32 -21.27 4.55
N LEU A 182 -5.17 -21.85 4.87
CA LEU A 182 -4.83 -23.26 4.66
C LEU A 182 -4.50 -23.90 6.02
N GLU A 183 -5.39 -24.73 6.52
CA GLU A 183 -5.24 -25.47 7.79
C GLU A 183 -4.54 -26.83 7.57
N GLN A 184 -3.45 -26.82 6.80
CA GLN A 184 -2.69 -28.03 6.49
C GLN A 184 -1.18 -27.77 6.63
N PRO A 185 -0.40 -28.75 7.11
CA PRO A 185 1.04 -28.58 7.27
C PRO A 185 1.74 -28.53 5.91
N LEU A 186 2.60 -27.53 5.69
CA LEU A 186 3.33 -27.34 4.42
C LEU A 186 4.50 -28.33 4.20
N GLY A 187 4.39 -29.56 4.70
CA GLY A 187 5.39 -30.60 4.47
C GLY A 187 6.73 -30.38 5.18
N ASN A 188 6.75 -29.65 6.30
CA ASN A 188 7.91 -29.68 7.20
C ASN A 188 8.17 -31.15 7.58
N GLU A 189 9.41 -31.62 7.41
CA GLU A 189 9.94 -32.96 7.71
C GLU A 189 9.83 -33.30 9.21
N GLN A 190 8.62 -33.31 9.76
CA GLN A 190 8.34 -33.63 11.15
C GLN A 190 7.28 -34.71 11.18
N ASN A 191 7.67 -35.86 11.74
CA ASN A 191 6.82 -37.04 11.96
C ASN A 191 5.60 -36.78 12.88
N ASP A 192 5.50 -35.58 13.46
CA ASP A 192 4.44 -35.22 14.40
C ASP A 192 3.41 -34.30 13.72
N PHE A 193 2.16 -34.74 13.67
CA PHE A 193 1.03 -33.97 13.17
C PHE A 193 0.65 -32.84 14.14
N PHE A 194 1.29 -31.68 14.02
CA PHE A 194 0.89 -30.48 14.77
C PHE A 194 -0.16 -29.66 14.00
N PRO A 195 -1.19 -29.12 14.69
CA PRO A 195 -2.11 -28.17 14.08
C PRO A 195 -1.32 -26.99 13.50
N SER A 196 -1.53 -26.70 12.22
CA SER A 196 -0.87 -25.61 11.52
C SER A 196 -1.84 -24.88 10.62
N VAL A 197 -1.62 -23.57 10.51
CA VAL A 197 -2.41 -22.69 9.67
C VAL A 197 -1.47 -21.77 8.92
N THR A 198 -1.66 -21.69 7.61
CA THR A 198 -1.03 -20.71 6.75
C THR A 198 -2.10 -19.75 6.25
N VAL A 199 -1.88 -18.46 6.43
CA VAL A 199 -2.81 -17.40 6.02
C VAL A 199 -2.11 -16.52 4.99
N LEU A 200 -2.75 -16.34 3.84
CA LEU A 200 -2.41 -15.32 2.87
C LEU A 200 -3.38 -14.15 3.03
N VAL A 201 -2.86 -12.97 3.32
CA VAL A 201 -3.64 -11.73 3.41
C VAL A 201 -3.42 -10.95 2.13
N ARG A 202 -4.48 -10.61 1.41
CA ARG A 202 -4.44 -9.68 0.28
C ARG A 202 -5.22 -8.44 0.62
N GLY A 203 -4.60 -7.29 0.53
CA GLY A 203 -5.29 -6.01 0.66
C GLY A 203 -4.61 -4.96 -0.21
N MET A 204 -5.02 -3.71 -0.02
CA MET A 204 -4.34 -2.55 -0.59
C MET A 204 -2.83 -2.51 -0.24
N SER A 205 -2.44 -3.10 0.90
CA SER A 205 -1.05 -3.25 1.34
C SER A 205 -0.24 -4.34 0.64
N GLY A 206 -0.77 -4.91 -0.44
CA GLY A 206 -0.16 -6.02 -1.14
C GLY A 206 -0.51 -7.37 -0.52
N ARG A 207 0.41 -8.33 -0.59
CA ARG A 207 0.21 -9.70 -0.11
C ARG A 207 1.09 -9.98 1.08
N LEU A 208 0.50 -10.48 2.16
CA LEU A 208 1.21 -10.99 3.33
C LEU A 208 1.03 -12.51 3.37
N ALA A 209 2.06 -13.21 3.82
CA ALA A 209 1.97 -14.64 4.08
C ALA A 209 2.44 -14.90 5.51
N TRP A 210 1.61 -15.57 6.29
CA TRP A 210 1.90 -15.90 7.67
C TRP A 210 1.63 -17.39 7.90
N ALA A 211 2.54 -18.07 8.58
CA ALA A 211 2.39 -19.49 8.90
C ALA A 211 2.64 -19.69 10.40
N GLN A 212 1.68 -20.32 11.08
CA GLN A 212 1.79 -20.71 12.48
C GLN A 212 1.57 -22.22 12.63
N GLN A 213 2.32 -22.80 13.57
CA GLN A 213 2.20 -24.20 13.97
C GLN A 213 2.12 -24.25 15.49
N LEU A 214 1.10 -24.91 16.02
CA LEU A 214 0.91 -25.05 17.46
C LEU A 214 1.77 -26.21 17.99
N CYS A 215 2.62 -25.95 18.96
CA CYS A 215 3.47 -26.96 19.60
C CYS A 215 3.36 -26.86 21.12
N LEU A 216 3.26 -28.00 21.83
CA LEU A 216 3.24 -28.04 23.29
C LEU A 216 4.58 -27.65 23.93
N LEU A 217 5.69 -27.86 23.21
CA LEU A 217 7.04 -27.56 23.66
C LEU A 217 7.79 -26.74 22.61
N PRO A 218 8.70 -25.82 23.02
CA PRO A 218 9.60 -25.13 22.12
C PRO A 218 10.40 -26.13 21.27
N ARG A 219 10.65 -25.80 20.00
CA ARG A 219 11.35 -26.72 19.07
C ARG A 219 12.72 -27.17 19.58
N GLY A 220 13.46 -26.28 20.27
CA GLY A 220 14.76 -26.61 20.88
C GLY A 220 14.70 -27.62 22.04
N ALA A 221 13.57 -27.72 22.74
CA ALA A 221 13.42 -28.63 23.88
C ALA A 221 13.18 -30.09 23.43
N LYS A 222 12.62 -30.31 22.24
CA LYS A 222 12.33 -31.65 21.69
C LYS A 222 13.57 -32.39 21.20
N ALA A 223 14.60 -31.66 20.75
CA ALA A 223 15.86 -32.26 20.31
C ALA A 223 16.56 -33.03 21.44
N ASN A 224 16.44 -32.55 22.69
CA ASN A 224 17.01 -33.20 23.87
C ASN A 224 16.23 -34.44 24.36
N GLN A 225 15.01 -34.68 23.86
CA GLN A 225 14.21 -35.84 24.27
C GLN A 225 14.48 -37.09 23.40
N LYS A 226 15.10 -36.95 22.22
CA LYS A 226 15.44 -38.09 21.35
C LYS A 226 16.80 -38.74 21.68
N VAL A 227 17.50 -38.29 22.73
CA VAL A 227 18.83 -38.79 23.15
C VAL A 227 18.72 -39.67 24.43
N LYS A 228 17.59 -40.34 24.63
CA LYS A 228 17.45 -41.37 25.69
C LYS A 228 16.91 -42.66 25.10
#